data_AF-A0A966WV69-F1
#
_entry.id   AF-A0A966WV69-F1
#
_cell.length_a   1.000
_cell.length_b   1.000
_cell.length_c   1.000
_cell.angle_alpha   90.00
_cell.angle_beta   90.00
_cell.angle_gamma   90.00
#
_symmetry.space_group_name_H-M   'P 1'
#
loop_
_entity.id
_entity.type
_entity.pdbx_description
1 polymer ?
#
loop_
_entity_poly.entity_id
_entity_poly.type
_entity_poly.pdbx_seq_one_letter_code
_entity_poly.pdbx_strand_id
1 'polypeptide(L)'
;HPDTLFAFVSALRECGYRWLLVQEHSVETLHGQPLSREQALLPNRLVARNSSGDTVSITALVKTHGSDTKLVGQMQPCYEALGLGRMDLAGRRIPPLVSQIADGENGGVMMNEFPQAFIQAHQRLRDDAAGQERTVAINGTEYLQMLEASGLNLDELPPIQAVQQHRIWQRVDDGLSPAAAEIAVADAIADLQASDSSFSMGGASWTNNLSWVEGYGNVLEPMQQLSASFHQHFDPLVEADPAVTSSPAYQQALLHLLLLETSCFRYWGQGTWTDYARELHRRGMALLA
;
A
#
# COMPACT_ATOMS: atom_id res chain seq x y z
N HIS A 1 6.78 9.44 4.08
CA HIS A 1 7.75 9.61 5.19
C HIS A 1 8.29 8.25 5.63
N PRO A 2 9.60 8.11 5.95
CA PRO A 2 10.19 6.88 6.47
C PRO A 2 9.47 6.31 7.71
N ASP A 3 9.27 7.12 8.75
CA ASP A 3 8.60 6.68 9.99
C ASP A 3 7.17 6.19 9.79
N THR A 4 6.38 6.90 8.97
CA THR A 4 5.01 6.48 8.67
C THR A 4 4.97 5.14 7.95
N LEU A 5 5.89 4.89 7.01
CA LEU A 5 5.97 3.60 6.31
C LEU A 5 6.38 2.49 7.28
N PHE A 6 7.37 2.75 8.15
CA PHE A 6 7.79 1.80 9.17
C PHE A 6 6.64 1.42 10.11
N ALA A 7 5.91 2.42 10.64
CA ALA A 7 4.75 2.18 11.49
C ALA A 7 3.65 1.41 10.75
N PHE A 8 3.37 1.76 9.50
CA PHE A 8 2.40 1.07 8.66
C PHE A 8 2.75 -0.41 8.44
N VAL A 9 3.99 -0.70 8.04
CA VAL A 9 4.44 -2.09 7.81
C VAL A 9 4.49 -2.88 9.12
N SER A 10 4.88 -2.25 10.23
CA SER A 10 4.87 -2.87 11.56
C SER A 10 3.46 -3.27 11.97
N ALA A 11 2.51 -2.34 11.88
CA ALA A 11 1.10 -2.59 12.20
C ALA A 11 0.49 -3.70 11.32
N LEU A 12 0.81 -3.73 10.02
CA LEU A 12 0.39 -4.83 9.14
C LEU A 12 0.91 -6.19 9.65
N ARG A 13 2.17 -6.28 10.02
CA ARG A 13 2.76 -7.53 10.51
C ARG A 13 2.18 -7.96 11.85
N GLU A 14 2.00 -7.03 12.78
CA GLU A 14 1.37 -7.27 14.08
C GLU A 14 -0.07 -7.79 13.92
N CYS A 15 -0.80 -7.30 12.93
CA CYS A 15 -2.14 -7.77 12.56
C CYS A 15 -2.14 -9.07 11.72
N GLY A 16 -0.98 -9.67 11.45
CA GLY A 16 -0.85 -10.95 10.75
C GLY A 16 -0.86 -10.87 9.22
N TYR A 17 -0.80 -9.68 8.63
CA TYR A 17 -0.60 -9.54 7.18
C TYR A 17 0.81 -9.99 6.78
N ARG A 18 0.90 -10.78 5.71
CA ARG A 18 2.16 -11.38 5.24
C ARG A 18 2.73 -10.73 3.98
N TRP A 19 1.86 -10.17 3.16
CA TRP A 19 2.23 -9.53 1.90
C TRP A 19 1.25 -8.42 1.57
N LEU A 20 1.67 -7.53 0.67
CA LEU A 20 0.84 -6.46 0.12
C LEU A 20 1.09 -6.29 -1.38
N LEU A 21 0.15 -5.65 -2.08
CA LEU A 21 0.28 -5.28 -3.49
C LEU A 21 0.60 -3.79 -3.57
N VAL A 22 1.73 -3.43 -4.16
CA VAL A 22 2.15 -2.02 -4.37
C VAL A 22 1.99 -1.59 -5.81
N GLN A 23 1.94 -0.28 -6.05
CA GLN A 23 2.04 0.25 -7.41
C GLN A 23 3.49 0.29 -7.88
N GLU A 24 3.74 -0.02 -9.16
CA GLU A 24 5.10 -0.05 -9.74
C GLU A 24 5.88 1.26 -9.51
N HIS A 25 5.23 2.41 -9.67
CA HIS A 25 5.84 3.74 -9.49
C HIS A 25 5.93 4.20 -8.02
N SER A 26 5.31 3.49 -7.08
CA SER A 26 5.36 3.83 -5.64
C SER A 26 6.61 3.32 -4.95
N VAL A 27 7.39 2.49 -5.65
CA VAL A 27 8.56 1.81 -5.13
C VAL A 27 9.74 1.99 -6.07
N GLU A 28 10.93 1.85 -5.52
CA GLU A 28 12.20 1.92 -6.21
C GLU A 28 13.15 0.86 -5.66
N THR A 29 14.21 0.57 -6.40
CA THR A 29 15.37 -0.17 -5.86
C THR A 29 16.03 0.63 -4.73
N LEU A 30 16.82 -0.03 -3.88
CA LEU A 30 17.58 0.66 -2.82
C LEU A 30 18.57 1.72 -3.36
N HIS A 31 18.87 1.71 -4.66
CA HIS A 31 19.71 2.66 -5.37
C HIS A 31 18.92 3.77 -6.08
N GLY A 32 17.63 3.92 -5.75
CA GLY A 32 16.77 5.00 -6.28
C GLY A 32 16.35 4.83 -7.73
N GLN A 33 16.57 3.66 -8.32
CA GLN A 33 16.13 3.38 -9.70
C GLN A 33 14.72 2.80 -9.72
N PRO A 34 13.88 3.14 -10.72
CA PRO A 34 12.63 2.43 -10.98
C PRO A 34 12.87 0.93 -11.14
N LEU A 35 11.86 0.12 -10.82
CA LEU A 35 11.96 -1.32 -11.02
C LEU A 35 12.08 -1.65 -12.52
N SER A 36 12.92 -2.62 -12.86
CA SER A 36 12.92 -3.17 -14.22
C SER A 36 11.62 -3.91 -14.48
N ARG A 37 11.25 -4.09 -15.76
CA ARG A 37 10.03 -4.83 -16.10
C ARG A 37 10.05 -6.26 -15.53
N GLU A 38 11.20 -6.91 -15.59
CA GLU A 38 11.40 -8.26 -15.05
C GLU A 38 11.21 -8.29 -13.53
N GLN A 39 11.78 -7.32 -12.80
CA GLN A 39 11.61 -7.25 -11.35
C GLN A 39 10.17 -6.94 -10.93
N ALA A 40 9.44 -6.14 -11.71
CA ALA A 40 8.02 -5.87 -11.47
C ALA A 40 7.12 -7.10 -11.69
N LEU A 41 7.61 -8.14 -12.38
CA LEU A 41 6.91 -9.41 -12.59
C LEU A 41 7.27 -10.47 -11.54
N LEU A 42 8.12 -10.13 -10.58
CA LEU A 42 8.60 -11.02 -9.52
C LEU A 42 8.18 -10.49 -8.14
N PRO A 43 8.11 -11.37 -7.11
CA PRO A 43 7.93 -10.92 -5.74
C PRO A 43 9.17 -10.16 -5.25
N ASN A 44 8.94 -9.12 -4.45
CA ASN A 44 9.96 -8.26 -3.87
C ASN A 44 9.82 -8.22 -2.35
N ARG A 45 10.83 -7.66 -1.67
CA ARG A 45 10.78 -7.37 -0.24
C ARG A 45 10.76 -5.86 -0.03
N LEU A 46 9.63 -5.32 0.38
CA LEU A 46 9.53 -3.90 0.74
C LEU A 46 10.20 -3.69 2.10
N VAL A 47 11.29 -2.93 2.09
CA VAL A 47 12.06 -2.55 3.27
C VAL A 47 11.60 -1.17 3.72
N ALA A 48 11.18 -1.08 4.98
CA ALA A 48 10.82 0.17 5.64
C ALA A 48 11.83 0.44 6.76
N ARG A 49 12.68 1.46 6.56
CA ARG A 49 13.63 1.97 7.55
C ARG A 49 13.04 3.24 8.18
N ASN A 50 12.98 3.31 9.51
CA ASN A 50 12.57 4.53 10.22
C ASN A 50 13.77 5.49 10.40
N SER A 51 13.49 6.70 10.89
CA SER A 51 14.50 7.73 11.10
C SER A 51 15.51 7.40 12.21
N SER A 52 15.11 6.55 13.16
CA SER A 52 15.98 6.02 14.22
C SER A 52 16.91 4.89 13.73
N GLY A 53 16.71 4.37 12.52
CA GLY A 53 17.52 3.31 11.91
C GLY A 53 16.93 1.90 12.02
N ASP A 54 15.82 1.71 12.74
CA ASP A 54 15.13 0.42 12.80
C ASP A 54 14.55 0.06 11.43
N THR A 55 14.49 -1.23 11.16
CA THR A 55 14.02 -1.75 9.88
C THR A 55 12.99 -2.85 10.08
N VAL A 56 11.90 -2.76 9.33
CA VAL A 56 10.91 -3.83 9.16
C VAL A 56 10.73 -4.08 7.67
N SER A 57 10.37 -5.31 7.28
CA SER A 57 10.08 -5.63 5.89
C SER A 57 8.84 -6.47 5.73
N ILE A 58 8.21 -6.40 4.56
CA ILE A 58 7.07 -7.22 4.17
C ILE A 58 7.20 -7.63 2.70
N THR A 59 6.71 -8.83 2.34
CA THR A 59 6.68 -9.26 0.95
C THR A 59 5.76 -8.34 0.15
N ALA A 60 6.22 -7.90 -1.02
CA ALA A 60 5.49 -7.03 -1.91
C ALA A 60 5.36 -7.69 -3.29
N LEU A 61 4.12 -7.81 -3.75
CA LEU A 61 3.83 -8.04 -5.16
C LEU A 61 3.64 -6.67 -5.83
N VAL A 62 3.96 -6.56 -7.12
CA VAL A 62 3.83 -5.30 -7.85
C VAL A 62 2.60 -5.36 -8.74
N LYS A 63 1.79 -4.32 -8.66
CA LYS A 63 0.68 -4.10 -9.57
C LYS A 63 1.25 -3.76 -10.94
N THR A 64 1.12 -4.70 -11.88
CA THR A 64 1.65 -4.56 -13.25
C THR A 64 0.79 -3.63 -14.10
N HIS A 65 1.42 -2.93 -15.06
CA HIS A 65 0.71 -2.12 -16.05
C HIS A 65 -0.43 -2.85 -16.78
N GLY A 66 -1.44 -2.09 -17.19
CA GLY A 66 -2.63 -2.61 -17.88
C GLY A 66 -3.70 -3.17 -16.96
N SER A 67 -3.45 -3.25 -15.65
CA SER A 67 -4.45 -3.53 -14.61
C SER A 67 -5.19 -2.27 -14.14
N ASP A 68 -5.45 -1.36 -15.07
CA ASP A 68 -6.27 -0.18 -14.80
C ASP A 68 -7.74 -0.45 -15.19
N THR A 69 -8.61 0.43 -14.69
CA THR A 69 -10.07 0.28 -14.82
C THR A 69 -10.58 0.32 -16.26
N LYS A 70 -9.78 0.77 -17.22
CA LYS A 70 -10.17 0.81 -18.64
C LYS A 70 -9.77 -0.48 -19.36
N LEU A 71 -8.60 -1.02 -19.04
CA LEU A 71 -8.03 -2.18 -19.73
C LEU A 71 -8.44 -3.52 -19.12
N VAL A 72 -9.05 -3.51 -17.93
CA VAL A 72 -9.57 -4.71 -17.27
C VAL A 72 -10.61 -5.47 -18.11
N GLY A 73 -11.49 -4.79 -18.85
CA GLY A 73 -12.46 -5.44 -19.75
C GLY A 73 -11.83 -6.13 -20.95
N GLN A 74 -10.58 -5.76 -21.28
CA GLN A 74 -9.78 -6.42 -22.31
C GLN A 74 -8.93 -7.55 -21.72
N MET A 75 -9.09 -7.85 -20.41
CA MET A 75 -8.27 -8.81 -19.68
C MET A 75 -6.77 -8.53 -19.80
N GLN A 76 -6.34 -7.27 -19.92
CA GLN A 76 -4.94 -6.94 -19.67
C GLN A 76 -4.74 -6.89 -18.14
N PRO A 77 -3.73 -7.56 -17.56
CA PRO A 77 -2.54 -8.15 -18.20
C PRO A 77 -2.57 -9.67 -18.48
N CYS A 78 -3.71 -10.35 -18.49
CA CYS A 78 -3.79 -11.79 -18.82
C CYS A 78 -3.11 -12.13 -20.17
N TYR A 79 -3.24 -11.29 -21.19
CA TYR A 79 -2.61 -11.53 -22.49
C TYR A 79 -1.10 -11.30 -22.49
N GLU A 80 -0.59 -10.47 -21.60
CA GLU A 80 0.85 -10.39 -21.35
C GLU A 80 1.35 -11.69 -20.72
N ALA A 81 0.63 -12.22 -19.72
CA ALA A 81 1.01 -13.46 -19.04
C ALA A 81 1.24 -14.62 -20.01
N LEU A 82 0.41 -14.74 -21.05
CA LEU A 82 0.52 -15.77 -22.09
C LEU A 82 1.84 -15.73 -22.87
N GLY A 83 2.48 -14.56 -22.95
CA GLY A 83 3.76 -14.37 -23.65
C GLY A 83 4.99 -14.46 -22.74
N LEU A 84 4.81 -14.62 -21.42
CA LEU A 84 5.91 -14.65 -20.48
C LEU A 84 6.45 -16.08 -20.28
N GLY A 85 7.77 -16.20 -20.32
CA GLY A 85 8.48 -17.40 -19.89
C GLY A 85 8.88 -17.31 -18.42
N ARG A 86 9.36 -18.44 -17.87
CA ARG A 86 9.96 -18.45 -16.51
C ARG A 86 11.09 -17.43 -16.39
N MET A 87 11.32 -16.95 -15.18
CA MET A 87 12.36 -15.98 -14.83
C MET A 87 13.25 -16.53 -13.72
N ASP A 88 14.49 -16.05 -13.65
CA ASP A 88 15.43 -16.43 -12.60
C ASP A 88 15.26 -15.54 -11.37
N LEU A 89 15.07 -16.16 -10.21
CA LEU A 89 15.04 -15.51 -8.91
C LEU A 89 15.78 -16.37 -7.89
N ALA A 90 16.81 -15.82 -7.26
CA ALA A 90 17.65 -16.53 -6.29
C ALA A 90 18.14 -17.91 -6.79
N GLY A 91 18.56 -17.98 -8.06
CA GLY A 91 19.04 -19.22 -8.70
C GLY A 91 17.95 -20.24 -9.05
N ARG A 92 16.67 -19.84 -9.00
CA ARG A 92 15.52 -20.70 -9.31
C ARG A 92 14.71 -20.14 -10.47
N ARG A 93 14.24 -21.02 -11.35
CA ARG A 93 13.36 -20.69 -12.48
C ARG A 93 11.90 -20.68 -12.04
N ILE A 94 11.37 -19.51 -11.71
CA ILE A 94 10.01 -19.33 -11.21
C ILE A 94 9.08 -18.73 -12.29
N PRO A 95 7.76 -18.99 -12.22
CA PRO A 95 6.83 -18.30 -13.11
C PRO A 95 6.71 -16.82 -12.71
N PRO A 96 6.74 -15.88 -13.67
CA PRO A 96 6.40 -14.48 -13.40
C PRO A 96 4.92 -14.35 -13.04
N LEU A 97 4.59 -13.26 -12.34
CA LEU A 97 3.24 -12.91 -11.95
C LEU A 97 2.84 -11.57 -12.58
N VAL A 98 1.66 -11.54 -13.19
CA VAL A 98 0.95 -10.31 -13.51
C VAL A 98 -0.29 -10.19 -12.64
N SER A 99 -0.66 -8.96 -12.28
CA SER A 99 -1.80 -8.72 -11.39
C SER A 99 -2.99 -8.18 -12.19
N GLN A 100 -4.14 -8.83 -12.12
CA GLN A 100 -5.41 -8.29 -12.64
C GLN A 100 -6.19 -7.67 -11.47
N ILE A 101 -6.34 -6.35 -11.43
CA ILE A 101 -7.04 -5.63 -10.36
C ILE A 101 -7.85 -4.47 -10.94
N ALA A 102 -9.04 -4.24 -10.40
CA ALA A 102 -9.87 -3.07 -10.68
C ALA A 102 -10.96 -2.93 -9.61
N ASP A 103 -11.51 -1.72 -9.48
CA ASP A 103 -12.65 -1.43 -8.61
C ASP A 103 -13.92 -2.05 -9.20
N GLY A 104 -14.57 -2.93 -8.44
CA GLY A 104 -15.69 -3.76 -8.93
C GLY A 104 -16.93 -2.96 -9.35
N GLU A 105 -17.12 -1.78 -8.76
CA GLU A 105 -18.23 -0.87 -9.01
C GLU A 105 -18.08 -0.04 -10.27
N ASN A 106 -16.95 -0.12 -10.99
CA ASN A 106 -16.70 0.69 -12.18
C ASN A 106 -17.68 0.31 -13.32
N GLY A 107 -18.84 0.97 -13.33
CA GLY A 107 -20.05 0.55 -14.02
C GLY A 107 -19.98 0.49 -15.55
N GLY A 108 -18.95 1.05 -16.17
CA GLY A 108 -18.73 0.92 -17.62
C GLY A 108 -18.14 -0.45 -17.95
N VAL A 109 -16.84 -0.59 -17.69
CA VAL A 109 -16.04 -1.74 -18.12
C VAL A 109 -16.21 -2.93 -17.17
N MET A 110 -16.14 -2.72 -15.85
CA MET A 110 -16.18 -3.82 -14.87
C MET A 110 -17.53 -4.52 -14.79
N MET A 111 -18.63 -3.77 -14.95
CA MET A 111 -19.97 -4.36 -14.83
C MET A 111 -20.48 -4.96 -16.15
N ASN A 112 -20.11 -4.39 -17.32
CA ASN A 112 -20.68 -4.81 -18.60
C ASN A 112 -19.76 -5.67 -19.47
N GLU A 113 -18.45 -5.39 -19.47
CA GLU A 113 -17.49 -6.03 -20.39
C GLU A 113 -16.69 -7.14 -19.69
N PHE A 114 -16.18 -6.85 -18.49
CA PHE A 114 -15.31 -7.76 -17.75
C PHE A 114 -15.91 -9.15 -17.49
N PRO A 115 -17.20 -9.34 -17.13
CA PRO A 115 -17.69 -10.68 -16.79
C PRO A 115 -17.54 -11.70 -17.93
N GLN A 116 -17.89 -11.30 -19.16
CA GLN A 116 -17.72 -12.17 -20.33
C GLN A 116 -16.26 -12.31 -20.73
N ALA A 117 -15.48 -11.22 -20.68
CA ALA A 117 -14.05 -11.26 -20.99
C ALA A 117 -13.28 -12.17 -20.02
N PHE A 118 -13.60 -12.13 -18.73
CA PHE A 118 -13.05 -13.00 -17.69
C PHE A 118 -13.33 -14.48 -18.00
N ILE A 119 -14.60 -14.82 -18.30
CA ILE A 119 -14.98 -16.19 -18.64
C ILE A 119 -14.21 -16.69 -19.86
N GLN A 120 -14.14 -15.90 -20.93
CA GLN A 120 -13.44 -16.26 -22.16
C GLN A 120 -11.94 -16.44 -21.94
N ALA A 121 -11.30 -15.55 -21.18
CA ALA A 121 -9.88 -15.66 -20.85
C ALA A 121 -9.59 -16.93 -20.04
N HIS A 122 -10.42 -17.26 -19.05
CA HIS A 122 -10.22 -18.47 -18.23
C HIS A 122 -10.51 -19.76 -19.00
N GLN A 123 -11.50 -19.75 -19.91
CA GLN A 123 -11.72 -20.86 -20.84
C GLN A 123 -10.50 -21.06 -21.75
N ARG A 124 -9.94 -19.97 -22.28
CA ARG A 124 -8.71 -20.03 -23.07
C ARG A 124 -7.54 -20.60 -22.25
N LEU A 125 -7.31 -20.12 -21.03
CA LEU A 125 -6.24 -20.66 -20.16
C LEU A 125 -6.40 -22.16 -19.89
N ARG A 126 -7.65 -22.63 -19.73
CA ARG A 126 -7.97 -24.06 -19.57
C ARG A 126 -7.69 -24.85 -20.84
N ASP A 127 -8.09 -24.34 -21.99
CA ASP A 127 -8.07 -25.06 -23.27
C ASP A 127 -6.66 -25.05 -23.91
N ASP A 128 -5.84 -24.01 -23.63
CA ASP A 128 -4.43 -23.88 -24.05
C ASP A 128 -3.47 -24.76 -23.22
N ALA A 129 -4.00 -25.67 -22.39
CA ALA A 129 -3.24 -26.57 -21.53
C ALA A 129 -2.43 -27.65 -22.29
N ALA A 130 -2.31 -27.60 -23.61
CA ALA A 130 -1.60 -28.61 -24.40
C ALA A 130 -0.05 -28.48 -24.39
N GLY A 131 0.52 -27.44 -23.76
CA GLY A 131 1.98 -27.21 -23.64
C GLY A 131 2.63 -27.61 -22.30
N GLN A 132 3.98 -27.71 -22.28
CA GLN A 132 4.81 -27.97 -21.09
C GLN A 132 4.91 -26.76 -20.13
N GLU A 133 4.84 -25.54 -20.66
CA GLU A 133 4.75 -24.30 -19.87
C GLU A 133 3.33 -23.74 -20.00
N ARG A 134 2.65 -23.54 -18.87
CA ARG A 134 1.25 -23.14 -18.83
C ARG A 134 1.09 -21.85 -18.04
N THR A 135 0.25 -20.96 -18.55
CA THR A 135 -0.24 -19.80 -17.79
C THR A 135 -1.45 -20.24 -16.96
N VAL A 136 -1.49 -19.84 -15.69
CA VAL A 136 -2.58 -20.18 -14.77
C VAL A 136 -3.07 -18.94 -14.04
N ALA A 137 -4.38 -18.88 -13.78
CA ALA A 137 -4.93 -17.94 -12.83
C ALA A 137 -4.65 -18.45 -11.40
N ILE A 138 -4.11 -17.59 -10.54
CA ILE A 138 -3.69 -17.93 -9.18
C ILE A 138 -3.88 -16.72 -8.28
N ASN A 139 -4.20 -16.93 -7.00
CA ASN A 139 -4.22 -15.84 -6.04
C ASN A 139 -2.80 -15.55 -5.50
N GLY A 140 -2.57 -14.33 -4.98
CA GLY A 140 -1.24 -13.93 -4.51
C GLY A 140 -0.67 -14.81 -3.39
N THR A 141 -1.54 -15.29 -2.49
CA THR A 141 -1.12 -16.17 -1.38
C THR A 141 -0.71 -17.56 -1.89
N GLU A 142 -1.49 -18.17 -2.79
CA GLU A 142 -1.18 -19.45 -3.43
C GLU A 142 0.13 -19.36 -4.22
N TYR A 143 0.33 -18.26 -4.94
CA TYR A 143 1.58 -18.01 -5.66
C TYR A 143 2.78 -17.99 -4.71
N LEU A 144 2.71 -17.19 -3.64
CA LEU A 144 3.80 -17.09 -2.67
C LEU A 144 4.06 -18.44 -1.95
N GLN A 145 3.00 -19.16 -1.56
CA GLN A 145 3.12 -20.48 -0.95
C GLN A 145 3.73 -21.52 -1.90
N MET A 146 3.40 -21.47 -3.18
CA MET A 146 4.03 -22.32 -4.20
C MET A 146 5.54 -22.02 -4.31
N LEU A 147 5.94 -20.76 -4.24
CA LEU A 147 7.36 -20.39 -4.26
C LEU A 147 8.08 -20.88 -3.00
N GLU A 148 7.51 -20.69 -1.81
CA GLU A 148 8.05 -21.22 -0.55
C GLU A 148 8.18 -22.74 -0.58
N ALA A 149 7.16 -23.45 -1.08
CA ALA A 149 7.18 -24.90 -1.24
C ALA A 149 8.24 -25.38 -2.26
N SER A 150 8.64 -24.53 -3.21
CA SER A 150 9.77 -24.80 -4.11
C SER A 150 11.13 -24.63 -3.41
N GLY A 151 11.15 -24.13 -2.18
CA GLY A 151 12.34 -23.83 -1.38
C GLY A 151 12.88 -22.41 -1.59
N LEU A 152 12.08 -21.49 -2.13
CA LEU A 152 12.43 -20.06 -2.16
C LEU A 152 12.24 -19.48 -0.76
N ASN A 153 13.28 -18.83 -0.23
CA ASN A 153 13.16 -18.06 1.00
C ASN A 153 12.66 -16.65 0.68
N LEU A 154 11.50 -16.24 1.23
CA LEU A 154 10.94 -14.92 0.96
C LEU A 154 11.78 -13.76 1.54
N ASP A 155 12.68 -14.05 2.48
CA ASP A 155 13.63 -13.06 3.00
C ASP A 155 14.78 -12.74 2.01
N GLU A 156 14.97 -13.58 0.99
CA GLU A 156 15.98 -13.41 -0.07
C GLU A 156 15.43 -12.69 -1.31
N LEU A 157 14.17 -12.26 -1.27
CA LEU A 157 13.58 -11.49 -2.36
C LEU A 157 14.32 -10.16 -2.57
N PRO A 158 14.41 -9.67 -3.81
CA PRO A 158 15.03 -8.39 -4.14
C PRO A 158 14.44 -7.27 -3.27
N PRO A 159 15.28 -6.51 -2.55
CA PRO A 159 14.79 -5.44 -1.70
C PRO A 159 14.38 -4.24 -2.55
N ILE A 160 13.24 -3.68 -2.18
CA ILE A 160 12.71 -2.42 -2.71
C ILE A 160 12.38 -1.50 -1.54
N GLN A 161 12.27 -0.21 -1.81
CA GLN A 161 11.86 0.81 -0.83
C GLN A 161 10.81 1.72 -1.45
N ALA A 162 10.16 2.54 -0.63
CA ALA A 162 9.26 3.55 -1.16
C ALA A 162 10.02 4.59 -1.99
N VAL A 163 9.39 5.04 -3.07
CA VAL A 163 9.97 6.01 -4.02
C VAL A 163 10.52 7.25 -3.31
N GLN A 164 11.64 7.78 -3.82
CA GLN A 164 12.39 8.93 -3.33
C GLN A 164 13.11 8.75 -1.99
N GLN A 165 12.94 7.63 -1.27
CA GLN A 165 13.66 7.41 -0.02
C GLN A 165 15.18 7.29 -0.22
N HIS A 166 15.65 6.80 -1.37
CA HIS A 166 17.08 6.77 -1.68
C HIS A 166 17.73 8.15 -1.52
N ARG A 167 17.04 9.21 -1.94
CA ARG A 167 17.55 10.59 -1.91
C ARG A 167 17.72 11.12 -0.48
N ILE A 168 16.88 10.65 0.45
CA ILE A 168 17.01 10.95 1.88
C ILE A 168 18.25 10.24 2.41
N TRP A 169 18.37 8.94 2.17
CA TRP A 169 19.46 8.13 2.70
C TRP A 169 20.84 8.51 2.14
N GLN A 170 20.91 9.15 0.97
CA GLN A 170 22.15 9.74 0.46
C GLN A 170 22.65 10.95 1.27
N ARG A 171 21.79 11.58 2.08
CA ARG A 171 22.10 12.79 2.88
C ARG A 171 22.27 12.50 4.37
N VAL A 172 22.02 11.26 4.79
CA VAL A 172 22.06 10.85 6.20
C VAL A 172 23.21 9.88 6.37
N ASP A 173 24.18 10.26 7.21
CA ASP A 173 25.33 9.41 7.51
C ASP A 173 24.89 8.14 8.25
N ASP A 174 25.44 7.00 7.86
CA ASP A 174 25.27 5.76 8.61
C ASP A 174 26.05 5.81 9.94
N GLY A 175 25.49 5.21 10.99
CA GLY A 175 26.14 5.11 12.30
C GLY A 175 25.90 6.28 13.26
N LEU A 176 25.02 7.23 12.90
CA LEU A 176 24.52 8.24 13.84
C LEU A 176 23.77 7.60 15.01
N SER A 177 23.81 8.25 16.17
CA SER A 177 22.91 7.89 17.28
C SER A 177 21.44 8.13 16.87
N PRO A 178 20.46 7.39 17.41
CA PRO A 178 19.06 7.51 16.99
C PRO A 178 18.52 8.95 16.97
N ALA A 179 18.76 9.72 18.05
CA ALA A 179 18.34 11.12 18.13
C ALA A 179 19.00 12.03 17.08
N ALA A 180 20.26 11.76 16.73
CA ALA A 180 20.95 12.51 15.67
C ALA A 180 20.47 12.11 14.27
N ALA A 181 20.14 10.82 14.08
CA ALA A 181 19.59 10.32 12.83
C ALA A 181 18.20 10.91 12.54
N GLU A 182 17.35 11.03 13.56
CA GLU A 182 16.04 11.67 13.44
C GLU A 182 16.13 13.13 12.96
N ILE A 183 17.04 13.91 13.55
CA ILE A 183 17.29 15.29 13.13
C ILE A 183 17.81 15.32 11.70
N ALA A 184 18.81 14.50 11.37
CA ALA A 184 19.41 14.45 10.03
C ALA A 184 18.38 14.07 8.95
N VAL A 185 17.46 13.14 9.25
CA VAL A 185 16.38 12.76 8.33
C VAL A 185 15.41 13.92 8.13
N ALA A 186 15.01 14.60 9.20
CA ALA A 186 14.11 15.76 9.11
C ALA A 186 14.74 16.88 8.27
N ASP A 187 16.02 17.20 8.52
CA ASP A 187 16.78 18.20 7.77
C ASP A 187 16.92 17.80 6.29
N ALA A 188 17.25 16.54 6.01
CA ALA A 188 17.35 16.04 4.64
C ALA A 188 16.02 16.13 3.87
N ILE A 189 14.89 15.85 4.53
CA ILE A 189 13.55 15.99 3.95
C ILE A 189 13.25 17.47 3.66
N ALA A 190 13.51 18.37 4.62
CA ALA A 190 13.28 19.80 4.46
C ALA A 190 14.11 20.39 3.31
N ASP A 191 15.39 20.04 3.24
CA ASP A 191 16.29 20.47 2.17
C ASP A 191 15.84 19.95 0.80
N LEU A 192 15.40 18.69 0.73
CA LEU A 192 14.89 18.10 -0.51
C LEU A 192 13.59 18.76 -0.97
N GLN A 193 12.67 19.07 -0.05
CA GLN A 193 11.43 19.79 -0.35
C GLN A 193 11.70 21.22 -0.83
N ALA A 194 12.70 21.90 -0.24
CA ALA A 194 13.06 23.26 -0.63
C ALA A 194 13.81 23.32 -1.97
N SER A 195 14.63 22.31 -2.29
CA SER A 195 15.50 22.29 -3.47
C SER A 195 14.87 21.67 -4.71
N ASP A 196 13.84 20.84 -4.57
CA ASP A 196 13.21 20.13 -5.68
C ASP A 196 11.69 19.99 -5.48
N SER A 197 10.91 20.72 -6.29
CA SER A 197 9.45 20.69 -6.24
C SER A 197 8.83 19.35 -6.63
N SER A 198 9.60 18.43 -7.23
CA SER A 198 9.14 17.06 -7.52
C SER A 198 9.28 16.11 -6.32
N PHE A 199 9.97 16.52 -5.26
CA PHE A 199 10.14 15.72 -4.06
C PHE A 199 8.89 15.82 -3.16
N SER A 200 8.34 14.67 -2.76
CA SER A 200 7.17 14.59 -1.90
C SER A 200 7.25 13.40 -0.95
N MET A 201 6.94 13.65 0.32
CA MET A 201 6.81 12.63 1.36
C MET A 201 5.36 12.36 1.76
N GLY A 202 4.39 12.90 1.01
CA GLY A 202 2.95 12.77 1.24
C GLY A 202 2.37 11.37 1.03
N GLY A 203 3.20 10.42 0.60
CA GLY A 203 2.82 9.04 0.30
C GLY A 203 2.57 8.81 -1.18
N ALA A 204 2.35 7.54 -1.54
CA ALA A 204 2.00 7.14 -2.89
C ALA A 204 0.55 6.68 -2.93
N SER A 205 -0.09 6.84 -4.09
CA SER A 205 -1.50 6.49 -4.29
C SER A 205 -1.65 5.65 -5.55
N TRP A 206 -2.65 4.77 -5.56
CA TRP A 206 -3.03 4.04 -6.76
C TRP A 206 -3.55 4.94 -7.90
N THR A 207 -3.98 6.16 -7.58
CA THR A 207 -4.46 7.16 -8.54
C THR A 207 -3.36 8.04 -9.13
N ASN A 208 -2.13 8.01 -8.60
CA ASN A 208 -0.95 8.76 -9.07
C ASN A 208 -1.04 10.31 -9.10
N ASN A 209 -2.20 10.89 -9.38
CA ASN A 209 -2.38 12.32 -9.68
C ASN A 209 -3.24 13.07 -8.65
N LEU A 210 -3.87 12.37 -7.70
CA LEU A 210 -4.65 12.99 -6.63
C LEU A 210 -3.80 13.13 -5.38
N SER A 211 -3.58 14.37 -4.95
CA SER A 211 -3.08 14.65 -3.61
C SER A 211 -4.18 14.35 -2.59
N TRP A 212 -3.93 13.41 -1.69
CA TRP A 212 -4.82 13.07 -0.58
C TRP A 212 -4.60 13.95 0.65
N VAL A 213 -3.71 14.94 0.53
CA VAL A 213 -3.24 15.79 1.62
C VAL A 213 -3.48 17.26 1.29
N GLU A 214 -2.98 17.71 0.14
CA GLU A 214 -3.07 19.11 -0.27
C GLU A 214 -4.53 19.52 -0.49
N GLY A 215 -4.92 20.66 0.09
CA GLY A 215 -6.27 21.20 -0.03
C GLY A 215 -7.33 20.54 0.88
N TYR A 216 -6.97 19.57 1.72
CA TYR A 216 -7.88 18.85 2.61
C TYR A 216 -7.62 19.07 4.12
N GLY A 217 -6.94 20.15 4.50
CA GLY A 217 -6.70 20.50 5.91
C GLY A 217 -8.00 20.56 6.73
N ASN A 218 -9.09 21.03 6.11
CA ASN A 218 -10.44 21.07 6.69
C ASN A 218 -11.07 19.70 7.01
N VAL A 219 -10.44 18.59 6.61
CA VAL A 219 -10.83 17.22 6.93
C VAL A 219 -9.73 16.52 7.75
N LEU A 220 -8.48 16.70 7.36
CA LEU A 220 -7.33 16.02 7.97
C LEU A 220 -7.03 16.52 9.39
N GLU A 221 -7.08 17.84 9.62
CA GLU A 221 -6.84 18.39 10.96
C GLU A 221 -7.93 17.94 11.96
N PRO A 222 -9.25 18.04 11.64
CA PRO A 222 -10.28 17.49 12.51
C PRO A 222 -10.15 15.98 12.73
N MET A 223 -9.78 15.21 11.69
CA MET A 223 -9.55 13.77 11.82
C MET A 223 -8.46 13.45 12.84
N GLN A 224 -7.31 14.13 12.73
CA GLN A 224 -6.21 13.99 13.70
C GLN A 224 -6.63 14.44 15.11
N GLN A 225 -7.38 15.53 15.22
CA GLN A 225 -7.88 16.03 16.50
C GLN A 225 -8.79 15.00 17.20
N LEU A 226 -9.75 14.41 16.48
CA LEU A 226 -10.64 13.40 17.05
C LEU A 226 -9.86 12.13 17.42
N SER A 227 -8.94 11.67 16.56
CA SER A 227 -8.08 10.52 16.85
C SER A 227 -7.27 10.72 18.14
N ALA A 228 -6.59 11.86 18.26
CA ALA A 228 -5.82 12.20 19.46
C ALA A 228 -6.71 12.30 20.70
N SER A 229 -7.87 12.94 20.59
CA SER A 229 -8.81 13.08 21.71
C SER A 229 -9.39 11.74 22.16
N PHE A 230 -9.70 10.85 21.20
CA PHE A 230 -10.19 9.50 21.48
C PHE A 230 -9.17 8.69 22.29
N HIS A 231 -7.92 8.66 21.83
CA HIS A 231 -6.84 7.93 22.50
C HIS A 231 -6.50 8.52 23.87
N GLN A 232 -6.43 9.85 23.99
CA GLN A 232 -6.23 10.52 25.28
C GLN A 232 -7.32 10.19 26.30
N HIS A 233 -8.57 10.02 25.84
CA HIS A 233 -9.69 9.69 26.71
C HIS A 233 -9.72 8.20 27.08
N PHE A 234 -9.61 7.31 26.10
CA PHE A 234 -9.89 5.89 26.29
C PHE A 234 -8.66 5.02 26.57
N ASP A 235 -7.46 5.37 26.11
CA ASP A 235 -6.29 4.50 26.30
C ASP A 235 -5.99 4.22 27.78
N PRO A 236 -5.97 5.23 28.69
CA PRO A 236 -5.77 4.97 30.12
C PRO A 236 -6.90 4.12 30.75
N LEU A 237 -8.12 4.25 30.23
CA LEU A 237 -9.27 3.47 30.70
C LEU A 237 -9.19 2.01 30.24
N VAL A 238 -8.77 1.78 29.00
CA VAL A 238 -8.56 0.44 28.44
C VAL A 238 -7.36 -0.26 29.09
N GLU A 239 -6.30 0.48 29.42
CA GLU A 239 -5.16 -0.05 30.18
C GLU A 239 -5.58 -0.49 31.58
N ALA A 240 -6.45 0.26 32.24
CA ALA A 240 -6.98 -0.08 33.55
C ALA A 240 -8.00 -1.22 33.52
N ASP A 241 -8.88 -1.24 32.51
CA ASP A 241 -9.90 -2.27 32.29
C ASP A 241 -10.19 -2.48 30.80
N PRO A 242 -9.68 -3.57 30.19
CA PRO A 242 -9.95 -3.87 28.78
C PRO A 242 -11.44 -4.03 28.44
N ALA A 243 -12.31 -4.33 29.42
CA ALA A 243 -13.75 -4.45 29.19
C ALA A 243 -14.41 -3.13 28.76
N VAL A 244 -13.75 -1.98 28.98
CA VAL A 244 -14.19 -0.65 28.51
C VAL A 244 -14.44 -0.65 26.99
N THR A 245 -13.69 -1.43 26.23
CA THR A 245 -13.85 -1.57 24.77
C THR A 245 -15.21 -2.12 24.34
N SER A 246 -15.91 -2.81 25.25
CA SER A 246 -17.26 -3.33 25.02
C SER A 246 -18.37 -2.36 25.47
N SER A 247 -18.00 -1.20 26.04
CA SER A 247 -18.98 -0.21 26.48
C SER A 247 -19.62 0.53 25.29
N PRO A 248 -20.90 0.93 25.41
CA PRO A 248 -21.54 1.74 24.37
C PRO A 248 -20.81 3.07 24.10
N ALA A 249 -20.25 3.69 25.13
CA ALA A 249 -19.51 4.95 24.99
C ALA A 249 -18.26 4.79 24.10
N TYR A 250 -17.42 3.78 24.41
CA TYR A 250 -16.24 3.47 23.60
C TYR A 250 -16.62 3.11 22.17
N GLN A 251 -17.59 2.21 21.98
CA GLN A 251 -17.97 1.73 20.64
C GLN A 251 -18.57 2.85 19.78
N GLN A 252 -19.38 3.75 20.36
CA GLN A 252 -19.93 4.89 19.64
C GLN A 252 -18.85 5.88 19.24
N ALA A 253 -17.92 6.22 20.14
CA ALA A 253 -16.82 7.11 19.82
C ALA A 253 -15.89 6.52 18.77
N LEU A 254 -15.54 5.23 18.90
CA LEU A 254 -14.71 4.50 17.94
C LEU A 254 -15.38 4.45 16.57
N LEU A 255 -16.69 4.21 16.49
CA LEU A 255 -17.43 4.24 15.23
C LEU A 255 -17.28 5.59 14.53
N HIS A 256 -17.41 6.71 15.25
CA HIS A 256 -17.27 8.03 14.64
C HIS A 256 -15.84 8.32 14.19
N LEU A 257 -14.84 7.88 14.97
CA LEU A 257 -13.44 7.96 14.58
C LEU A 257 -13.18 7.20 13.28
N LEU A 258 -13.55 5.91 13.22
CA LEU A 258 -13.33 5.06 12.04
C LEU A 258 -14.10 5.55 10.80
N LEU A 259 -15.32 6.06 10.99
CA LEU A 259 -16.08 6.68 9.89
C LEU A 259 -15.43 7.97 9.40
N LEU A 260 -14.84 8.77 10.29
CA LEU A 260 -14.14 9.99 9.93
C LEU A 260 -12.86 9.68 9.12
N GLU A 261 -12.15 8.61 9.48
CA GLU A 261 -10.87 8.21 8.86
C GLU A 261 -10.99 7.65 7.43
N THR A 262 -12.21 7.51 6.89
CA THR A 262 -12.41 7.08 5.51
C THR A 262 -11.70 7.98 4.50
N SER A 263 -11.10 7.36 3.48
CA SER A 263 -10.48 8.09 2.36
C SER A 263 -11.52 8.75 1.44
N CYS A 264 -12.78 8.28 1.45
CA CYS A 264 -13.85 8.76 0.57
C CYS A 264 -14.06 10.28 0.61
N PHE A 265 -13.86 10.93 1.77
CA PHE A 265 -14.00 12.38 1.90
C PHE A 265 -13.03 13.19 1.05
N ARG A 266 -11.89 12.59 0.69
CA ARG A 266 -10.88 13.18 -0.17
C ARG A 266 -11.03 12.70 -1.61
N TYR A 267 -11.43 11.45 -1.80
CA TYR A 267 -11.60 10.86 -3.13
C TYR A 267 -12.67 11.57 -3.96
N TRP A 268 -13.82 11.89 -3.35
CA TRP A 268 -14.97 12.45 -4.05
C TRP A 268 -14.96 13.98 -4.16
N GLY A 269 -13.91 14.64 -3.70
CA GLY A 269 -13.78 16.10 -3.76
C GLY A 269 -14.40 16.85 -2.58
N GLN A 270 -14.20 18.17 -2.60
CA GLN A 270 -14.79 19.10 -1.65
C GLN A 270 -16.32 19.21 -1.79
N GLY A 271 -16.99 19.69 -0.74
CA GLY A 271 -18.44 19.91 -0.72
C GLY A 271 -19.14 18.92 0.20
N THR A 272 -20.22 18.29 -0.29
CA THR A 272 -21.07 17.40 0.51
C THR A 272 -20.30 16.35 1.31
N TRP A 273 -19.29 15.71 0.71
CA TRP A 273 -18.47 14.73 1.39
C TRP A 273 -17.64 15.33 2.53
N THR A 274 -17.05 16.50 2.34
CA THR A 274 -16.28 17.17 3.42
C THR A 274 -17.19 17.80 4.48
N ASP A 275 -18.45 18.12 4.14
CA ASP A 275 -19.48 18.49 5.11
C ASP A 275 -19.85 17.28 6.00
N TYR A 276 -19.97 16.08 5.44
CA TYR A 276 -20.17 14.85 6.21
C TYR A 276 -19.00 14.56 7.15
N ALA A 277 -17.76 14.76 6.69
CA ALA A 277 -16.58 14.63 7.54
C ALA A 277 -16.66 15.60 8.75
N ARG A 278 -17.01 16.86 8.50
CA ARG A 278 -17.17 17.86 9.57
C ARG A 278 -18.27 17.48 10.57
N GLU A 279 -19.39 16.93 10.10
CA GLU A 279 -20.47 16.49 10.98
C GLU A 279 -20.10 15.23 11.80
N LEU A 280 -19.39 14.27 11.20
CA LEU A 280 -18.86 13.10 11.91
C LEU A 280 -17.86 13.52 12.98
N HIS A 281 -16.96 14.44 12.66
CA HIS A 281 -16.04 15.03 13.63
C HIS A 281 -16.79 15.68 14.79
N ARG A 282 -17.76 16.56 14.50
CA ARG A 282 -18.55 17.25 15.53
C ARG A 282 -19.26 16.28 16.47
N ARG A 283 -19.85 15.20 15.93
CA ARG A 283 -20.50 14.15 16.73
C ARG A 283 -19.51 13.33 17.54
N GLY A 284 -18.38 12.96 16.94
CA GLY A 284 -17.31 12.24 17.63
C GLY A 284 -16.78 13.03 18.84
N MET A 285 -16.48 14.31 18.66
CA MET A 285 -16.03 15.18 19.76
C MET A 285 -17.08 15.31 20.87
N ALA A 286 -18.37 15.36 20.52
CA ALA A 286 -19.44 15.42 21.52
C ALA A 286 -19.59 14.12 22.34
N LEU A 287 -19.09 12.99 21.86
CA LEU A 287 -19.06 11.72 22.60
C LEU A 287 -17.89 11.63 23.59
N LEU A 288 -16.89 12.50 23.44
CA LEU A 288 -15.69 12.55 24.29
C LEU A 288 -15.74 13.64 25.37
N ALA A 289 -16.77 14.50 25.34
CA ALA A 289 -16.99 15.62 26.25
C ALA A 289 -17.89 15.23 27.43
#